data_AF-A0AAJ4DTT5-F1
#
_entry.id   AF-A0AAJ4DTT5-F1
#
_cell.length_a   1.000
_cell.length_b   1.000
_cell.length_c   1.000
_cell.angle_alpha   90.00
_cell.angle_beta   90.00
_cell.angle_gamma   90.00
#
_symmetry.space_group_name_H-M   'P 1'
#
loop_
_entity.id
_entity.type
_entity.pdbx_description
1 polymer ?
#
loop_
_entity_poly.entity_id
_entity_poly.type
_entity_poly.pdbx_seq_one_letter_code
_entity_poly.pdbx_strand_id
1 'polypeptide(L)'
;MPGQLFASPTVNHSLFPESIMQADFTPSSGNLNLLYGQLPNDIMGHVFFAEGIPLERDHLSPSGRGALTRLDFSLGQVSFMRKMIDTPSAIMQQHIHYWPDRFKLLGGMAYYSPSMGFVNYCNTAPNYLGDNRFALSYEGGVPYEFDATTLDLITPIGHYDEWRSSLPPWMDALTPDKWLFPQVRTTGHPYFDLESDECFTINYGGNVSNTGTKNGFIRLMKWDKKSALQGWDIVGRDGRPAFIAATAHSLGVTRHHVLIFETAAQVEPLRMIGIRSVYAQQHRTPVWVIRKKDLLSNRDIVTADYIELNFDTSDVMCNYDDHENEITLYGQYLGAMDKSEPQYTRDRLLFGGRVSDSLAGYPAAPVDVGGLVRARIQVQPDSVREITGDFRLIRDDQLFWDMNDPAYRGHFQFPEQFDHIYWAAVGYRKDHVVERVADAYEQYPNRLFTNDSLPQEDQPSALVHMDCQKMAVTDAYQFPADCVMRTPQFMSRPGSYAQDDGYVFTAVVRKEPTNTIGNGKEIWIFDAKNLSQGPLAILGHSQLNFATTNHALWVPEIGPRPLDGYQANVGEFFRSRVSQHRRAVRDVIEQQILPRFG
;
A
#
# COMPACT_ATOMS: atom_id res chain seq x y z
N MET A 1 55.00 -20.32 12.17
CA MET A 1 53.67 -20.83 11.80
C MET A 1 53.13 -21.72 12.90
N PRO A 2 52.28 -21.19 13.79
CA PRO A 2 51.24 -21.96 14.46
C PRO A 2 49.86 -21.52 13.93
N GLY A 3 49.04 -22.49 13.55
CA GLY A 3 47.73 -22.27 12.96
C GLY A 3 46.76 -21.54 13.88
N GLN A 4 46.18 -20.47 13.36
CA GLN A 4 44.96 -19.88 13.91
C GLN A 4 43.84 -20.90 13.78
N LEU A 5 43.35 -21.37 14.93
CA LEU A 5 42.05 -21.98 15.07
C LEU A 5 41.02 -21.01 14.48
N PHE A 6 40.37 -21.44 13.39
CA PHE A 6 39.15 -20.83 12.92
C PHE A 6 38.13 -20.90 14.06
N ALA A 7 37.87 -19.77 14.70
CA ALA A 7 36.64 -19.60 15.44
C ALA A 7 35.51 -19.80 14.42
N SER A 8 34.74 -20.88 14.56
CA SER A 8 33.45 -20.98 13.90
C SER A 8 32.67 -19.70 14.24
N PRO A 9 32.15 -18.95 13.25
CA PRO A 9 31.23 -17.88 13.56
C PRO A 9 30.05 -18.53 14.27
N THR A 10 29.80 -18.10 15.50
CA THR A 10 28.55 -18.41 16.20
C THR A 10 27.41 -18.05 15.25
N VAL A 11 26.68 -19.06 14.78
CA VAL A 11 25.49 -18.87 13.96
C VAL A 11 24.47 -18.18 14.85
N ASN A 12 24.45 -16.86 14.82
CA ASN A 12 23.41 -16.08 15.47
C ASN A 12 22.16 -16.29 14.62
N HIS A 13 21.24 -17.15 15.09
CA HIS A 13 20.02 -17.45 14.36
C HIS A 13 19.15 -16.19 14.33
N SER A 14 18.88 -15.65 13.13
CA SER A 14 17.99 -14.51 12.92
C SER A 14 16.67 -14.70 13.65
N LEU A 15 16.19 -13.69 14.38
CA LEU A 15 14.88 -13.71 15.04
C LEU A 15 13.74 -13.29 14.10
N PHE A 16 14.06 -12.93 12.85
CA PHE A 16 13.04 -12.53 11.89
C PHE A 16 12.06 -13.68 11.56
N PRO A 17 10.74 -13.41 11.53
CA PRO A 17 9.74 -14.43 11.27
C PRO A 17 9.58 -14.70 9.77
N GLU A 18 10.28 -15.70 9.24
CA GLU A 18 10.17 -16.10 7.83
C GLU A 18 8.74 -16.49 7.40
N SER A 19 7.88 -16.85 8.36
CA SER A 19 6.47 -17.13 8.10
C SER A 19 5.73 -15.93 7.48
N ILE A 20 6.23 -14.69 7.59
CA ILE A 20 5.66 -13.50 6.92
C ILE A 20 5.60 -13.62 5.39
N MET A 21 6.41 -14.50 4.81
CA MET A 21 6.42 -14.81 3.39
C MET A 21 5.41 -15.90 2.99
N GLN A 22 4.62 -16.41 3.93
CA GLN A 22 3.78 -17.59 3.75
C GLN A 22 2.36 -17.34 4.29
N ALA A 23 1.38 -17.89 3.59
CA ALA A 23 -0.02 -17.91 3.99
C ALA A 23 -0.76 -19.06 3.29
N ASP A 24 -1.93 -19.42 3.81
CA ASP A 24 -2.79 -20.42 3.17
C ASP A 24 -3.55 -19.81 1.99
N PHE A 25 -3.80 -20.60 0.95
CA PHE A 25 -4.65 -20.21 -0.19
C PHE A 25 -6.12 -20.62 -0.01
N THR A 26 -6.40 -21.42 1.02
CA THR A 26 -7.75 -21.88 1.34
C THR A 26 -8.46 -20.85 2.23
N PRO A 27 -9.73 -20.53 1.97
CA PRO A 27 -10.53 -19.72 2.88
C PRO A 27 -10.55 -20.30 4.29
N SER A 28 -10.53 -19.43 5.29
CA SER A 28 -10.63 -19.81 6.70
C SER A 28 -11.52 -18.84 7.49
N SER A 29 -12.08 -19.32 8.58
CA SER A 29 -12.88 -18.52 9.51
C SER A 29 -12.89 -19.16 10.88
N GLY A 30 -13.19 -18.38 11.92
CA GLY A 30 -13.27 -18.89 13.28
C GLY A 30 -13.37 -17.77 14.30
N ASN A 31 -13.37 -18.15 15.58
CA ASN A 31 -13.28 -17.20 16.69
C ASN A 31 -11.82 -17.08 17.13
N LEU A 32 -11.31 -15.86 17.25
CA LEU A 32 -9.97 -15.63 17.75
C LEU A 32 -9.90 -15.97 19.25
N ASN A 33 -8.79 -16.59 19.64
CA ASN A 33 -8.49 -16.87 21.04
C ASN A 33 -7.75 -15.69 21.64
N LEU A 34 -8.09 -15.32 22.87
CA LEU A 34 -7.32 -14.38 23.68
C LEU A 34 -6.03 -15.06 24.14
N LEU A 35 -4.90 -14.61 23.62
CA LEU A 35 -3.57 -15.16 23.93
C LEU A 35 -2.92 -14.45 25.11
N TYR A 36 -3.22 -13.16 25.28
CA TYR A 36 -2.71 -12.30 26.35
C TYR A 36 -3.69 -11.16 26.66
N GLY A 37 -3.68 -10.69 27.91
CA GLY A 37 -4.39 -9.48 28.33
C GLY A 37 -5.90 -9.68 28.49
N GLN A 38 -6.67 -8.63 28.20
CA GLN A 38 -8.13 -8.63 28.25
C GLN A 38 -8.69 -7.80 27.09
N LEU A 39 -9.60 -8.39 26.32
CA LEU A 39 -10.34 -7.65 25.28
C LEU A 39 -11.23 -6.60 25.94
N PRO A 40 -11.15 -5.31 25.56
CA PRO A 40 -12.04 -4.29 26.07
C PRO A 40 -13.51 -4.61 25.73
N ASN A 41 -14.43 -4.35 26.66
CA ASN A 41 -15.83 -4.73 26.46
C ASN A 41 -16.59 -3.83 25.47
N ASP A 42 -16.04 -2.68 25.11
CA ASP A 42 -16.67 -1.69 24.24
C ASP A 42 -15.95 -1.51 22.90
N ILE A 43 -15.00 -2.40 22.58
CA ILE A 43 -14.45 -2.53 21.23
C ILE A 43 -15.51 -3.16 20.32
N MET A 44 -15.86 -2.47 19.24
CA MET A 44 -16.92 -2.88 18.31
C MET A 44 -16.52 -2.56 16.87
N GLY A 45 -17.24 -3.16 15.93
CA GLY A 45 -17.11 -2.91 14.50
C GLY A 45 -16.24 -3.93 13.79
N HIS A 46 -15.74 -3.57 12.61
CA HIS A 46 -15.15 -4.51 11.67
C HIS A 46 -13.83 -3.97 11.13
N VAL A 47 -12.78 -4.78 11.17
CA VAL A 47 -11.49 -4.46 10.54
C VAL A 47 -11.31 -5.32 9.31
N PHE A 48 -11.02 -4.69 8.18
CA PHE A 48 -10.58 -5.35 6.95
C PHE A 48 -9.10 -5.07 6.76
N PHE A 49 -8.29 -6.06 6.44
CA PHE A 49 -6.90 -5.84 6.06
C PHE A 49 -6.48 -6.73 4.90
N ALA A 50 -5.74 -6.13 3.97
CA ALA A 50 -5.25 -6.79 2.77
C ALA A 50 -3.82 -7.30 2.97
N GLU A 51 -3.47 -8.33 2.21
CA GLU A 51 -2.13 -8.94 2.23
C GLU A 51 -1.64 -9.32 0.84
N GLY A 52 -0.32 -9.42 0.70
CA GLY A 52 0.35 -9.96 -0.48
C GLY A 52 1.09 -11.25 -0.16
N ILE A 53 0.76 -12.32 -0.89
CA ILE A 53 1.40 -13.63 -0.76
C ILE A 53 2.34 -13.85 -1.94
N PRO A 54 3.66 -13.95 -1.74
CA PRO A 54 4.59 -14.26 -2.82
C PRO A 54 4.32 -15.67 -3.36
N LEU A 55 4.07 -15.78 -4.67
CA LEU A 55 3.78 -17.05 -5.36
C LEU A 55 5.03 -17.87 -5.73
N GLU A 56 6.18 -17.22 -5.82
CA GLU A 56 7.47 -17.84 -6.11
C GLU A 56 8.60 -17.00 -5.51
N ARG A 57 9.83 -17.52 -5.52
CA ARG A 57 11.00 -16.77 -5.04
C ARG A 57 11.17 -15.49 -5.83
N ASP A 58 11.76 -14.47 -5.20
CA ASP A 58 12.01 -13.16 -5.80
C ASP A 58 10.73 -12.35 -6.11
N HIS A 59 9.53 -12.86 -5.81
CA HIS A 59 8.29 -12.11 -5.93
C HIS A 59 8.14 -11.16 -4.73
N LEU A 60 8.11 -9.85 -5.00
CA LEU A 60 7.92 -8.82 -3.99
C LEU A 60 6.63 -9.08 -3.21
N SER A 61 6.76 -9.32 -1.91
CA SER A 61 5.65 -9.73 -1.04
C SER A 61 4.52 -8.69 -0.97
N PRO A 62 4.76 -7.37 -0.81
CA PRO A 62 3.69 -6.36 -0.91
C PRO A 62 2.86 -6.39 -2.21
N SER A 63 3.43 -6.82 -3.34
CA SER A 63 2.72 -6.96 -4.63
C SER A 63 2.24 -8.39 -4.90
N GLY A 64 2.23 -9.24 -3.87
CA GLY A 64 1.88 -10.65 -3.95
C GLY A 64 0.42 -10.94 -4.29
N ARG A 65 0.07 -12.23 -4.37
CA ARG A 65 -1.31 -12.68 -4.52
C ARG A 65 -2.16 -12.14 -3.38
N GLY A 66 -3.22 -11.41 -3.73
CA GLY A 66 -4.11 -10.77 -2.75
C GLY A 66 -4.99 -11.73 -1.97
N ALA A 67 -5.08 -11.51 -0.66
CA ALA A 67 -6.15 -12.01 0.19
C ALA A 67 -6.67 -10.89 1.10
N LEU A 68 -7.90 -11.05 1.58
CA LEU A 68 -8.58 -10.12 2.47
C LEU A 68 -9.01 -10.87 3.73
N THR A 69 -8.68 -10.31 4.88
CA THR A 69 -9.18 -10.77 6.17
C THR A 69 -10.12 -9.73 6.75
N ARG A 70 -11.27 -10.17 7.24
CA ARG A 70 -12.20 -9.39 8.06
C ARG A 70 -12.17 -9.92 9.49
N LEU A 71 -12.08 -9.02 10.45
CA LEU A 71 -12.29 -9.27 11.87
C LEU A 71 -13.60 -8.60 12.30
N ASP A 72 -14.42 -9.32 13.03
CA ASP A 72 -15.69 -8.83 13.57
C ASP A 72 -15.56 -8.72 15.09
N PHE A 73 -15.54 -7.49 15.61
CA PHE A 73 -15.48 -7.21 17.04
C PHE A 73 -16.90 -7.10 17.60
N SER A 74 -17.22 -7.98 18.54
CA SER A 74 -18.49 -8.04 19.26
C SER A 74 -18.23 -8.14 20.77
N LEU A 75 -19.30 -8.07 21.58
CA LEU A 75 -19.19 -8.09 23.04
C LEU A 75 -18.44 -9.33 23.55
N GLY A 76 -17.17 -9.16 23.91
CA GLY A 76 -16.31 -10.21 24.47
C GLY A 76 -15.83 -11.29 23.49
N GLN A 77 -16.09 -11.14 22.17
CA GLN A 77 -15.69 -12.10 21.16
C GLN A 77 -15.25 -11.41 19.87
N VAL A 78 -14.19 -11.92 19.26
CA VAL A 78 -13.74 -11.51 17.93
C VAL A 78 -13.76 -12.72 17.01
N SER A 79 -14.49 -12.65 15.90
CA SER A 79 -14.42 -13.66 14.83
C SER A 79 -13.62 -13.14 13.64
N PHE A 80 -13.16 -14.05 12.79
CA PHE A 80 -12.51 -13.69 11.54
C PHE A 80 -13.05 -14.50 10.36
N MET A 81 -12.95 -13.90 9.18
CA MET A 81 -13.12 -14.55 7.87
C MET A 81 -11.97 -14.10 6.97
N ARG A 82 -11.33 -15.04 6.27
CA ARG A 82 -10.26 -14.76 5.33
C ARG A 82 -10.52 -15.45 4.00
N LYS A 83 -10.38 -14.71 2.88
CA LYS A 83 -10.57 -15.22 1.51
C LYS A 83 -9.55 -14.62 0.54
N MET A 84 -9.26 -15.37 -0.53
CA MET A 84 -8.45 -14.88 -1.65
C MET A 84 -9.21 -13.82 -2.44
N ILE A 85 -8.52 -12.78 -2.91
CA ILE A 85 -9.10 -11.72 -3.74
C ILE A 85 -9.10 -12.18 -5.19
N ASP A 86 -10.18 -12.81 -5.65
CA ASP A 86 -10.26 -13.46 -6.97
C ASP A 86 -10.67 -12.48 -8.09
N THR A 87 -9.76 -11.60 -8.51
CA THR A 87 -9.97 -10.80 -9.74
C THR A 87 -10.03 -11.71 -10.97
N PRO A 88 -10.67 -11.30 -12.08
CA PRO A 88 -10.65 -12.06 -13.34
C PRO A 88 -9.24 -12.49 -13.79
N SER A 89 -8.25 -11.60 -13.64
CA SER A 89 -6.85 -11.90 -13.99
C SER A 89 -6.17 -12.89 -13.03
N ALA A 90 -6.48 -12.82 -11.73
CA ALA A 90 -5.95 -13.76 -10.74
C ALA A 90 -6.56 -15.16 -10.90
N ILE A 91 -7.87 -15.24 -11.15
CA ILE A 91 -8.57 -16.48 -11.54
C ILE A 91 -7.90 -17.06 -12.80
N MET A 92 -7.66 -16.24 -13.82
CA MET A 92 -7.00 -16.70 -15.05
C MET A 92 -5.60 -17.26 -14.78
N GLN A 93 -4.79 -16.57 -13.96
CA GLN A 93 -3.46 -17.02 -13.60
C GLN A 93 -3.45 -18.37 -12.88
N GLN A 94 -4.42 -18.61 -11.99
CA GLN A 94 -4.55 -19.88 -11.26
C GLN A 94 -4.86 -21.07 -12.18
N HIS A 95 -5.50 -20.85 -13.33
CA HIS A 95 -5.95 -21.92 -14.22
C HIS A 95 -5.07 -22.10 -15.46
N ILE A 96 -4.31 -21.09 -15.87
CA ILE A 96 -3.54 -21.11 -17.13
C ILE A 96 -2.03 -21.26 -16.87
N HIS A 97 -1.53 -22.50 -17.02
CA HIS A 97 -0.11 -22.83 -16.87
C HIS A 97 0.63 -23.11 -18.18
N TYR A 98 -0.09 -23.27 -19.29
CA TYR A 98 0.49 -23.64 -20.57
C TYR A 98 1.19 -22.45 -21.25
N TRP A 99 2.44 -22.65 -21.66
CA TRP A 99 3.17 -21.69 -22.50
C TRP A 99 2.61 -21.78 -23.92
N PRO A 100 1.87 -20.78 -24.41
CA PRO A 100 2.28 -19.37 -24.39
C PRO A 100 1.37 -18.42 -23.60
N ASP A 101 0.28 -18.91 -23.02
CA ASP A 101 -0.71 -18.06 -22.33
C ASP A 101 -0.39 -17.86 -20.85
N ARG A 102 0.47 -18.69 -20.25
CA ARG A 102 0.85 -18.57 -18.84
C ARG A 102 1.36 -17.17 -18.49
N PHE A 103 0.95 -16.66 -17.34
CA PHE A 103 1.55 -15.48 -16.77
C PHE A 103 2.93 -15.80 -16.20
N LYS A 104 3.88 -14.89 -16.38
CA LYS A 104 5.23 -14.99 -15.83
C LYS A 104 5.55 -13.77 -14.99
N LEU A 105 6.25 -14.00 -13.89
CA LEU A 105 6.80 -12.94 -13.06
C LEU A 105 7.86 -12.16 -13.85
N LEU A 106 7.67 -10.85 -13.95
CA LEU A 106 8.61 -9.91 -14.55
C LEU A 106 9.31 -9.14 -13.44
N GLY A 107 10.63 -9.34 -13.34
CA GLY A 107 11.47 -8.58 -12.41
C GLY A 107 11.14 -8.74 -10.92
N GLY A 108 10.32 -9.72 -10.54
CA GLY A 108 9.84 -9.87 -9.18
C GLY A 108 8.62 -9.00 -8.82
N MET A 109 8.10 -8.19 -9.74
CA MET A 109 7.09 -7.15 -9.43
C MET A 109 5.70 -7.47 -9.95
N ALA A 110 5.58 -7.90 -11.21
CA ALA A 110 4.29 -8.04 -11.87
C ALA A 110 4.22 -9.31 -12.70
N TYR A 111 3.03 -9.91 -12.78
CA TYR A 111 2.78 -11.05 -13.65
C TYR A 111 2.21 -10.62 -14.99
N TYR A 112 2.79 -11.16 -16.07
CA TYR A 112 2.45 -10.80 -17.43
C TYR A 112 2.26 -12.02 -18.33
N SER A 113 1.24 -11.98 -19.17
CA SER A 113 0.98 -12.91 -20.27
C SER A 113 0.97 -12.17 -21.60
N PRO A 114 1.79 -12.58 -22.59
CA PRO A 114 1.80 -11.95 -23.91
C PRO A 114 0.45 -11.99 -24.64
N SER A 115 -0.42 -12.93 -24.31
CA SER A 115 -1.73 -13.08 -24.96
C SER A 115 -2.89 -12.45 -24.20
N MET A 116 -2.73 -12.15 -22.91
CA MET A 116 -3.83 -11.71 -22.04
C MET A 116 -3.56 -10.41 -21.27
N GLY A 117 -2.31 -9.97 -21.11
CA GLY A 117 -1.96 -8.76 -20.39
C GLY A 117 -1.44 -9.04 -18.97
N PHE A 118 -1.83 -8.22 -17.98
CA PHE A 118 -1.23 -8.18 -16.65
C PHE A 118 -2.16 -8.68 -15.54
N VAL A 119 -1.60 -9.19 -14.44
CA VAL A 119 -2.37 -9.60 -13.27
C VAL A 119 -2.61 -8.42 -12.34
N ASN A 120 -3.87 -8.23 -11.96
CA ASN A 120 -4.32 -7.32 -10.93
C ASN A 120 -4.66 -8.12 -9.67
N TYR A 121 -3.92 -7.93 -8.57
CA TYR A 121 -4.18 -8.64 -7.32
C TYR A 121 -5.10 -7.90 -6.35
N CYS A 122 -5.37 -6.60 -6.56
CA CYS A 122 -6.25 -5.79 -5.69
C CYS A 122 -5.88 -5.89 -4.20
N ASN A 123 -4.59 -5.93 -3.87
CA ASN A 123 -4.10 -6.32 -2.55
C ASN A 123 -3.54 -5.16 -1.71
N THR A 124 -3.70 -3.90 -2.14
CA THR A 124 -3.10 -2.75 -1.46
C THR A 124 -3.96 -2.27 -0.29
N ALA A 125 -5.13 -1.68 -0.55
CA ALA A 125 -5.96 -1.12 0.52
C ALA A 125 -7.46 -1.43 0.36
N PRO A 126 -8.14 -1.83 1.45
CA PRO A 126 -9.60 -1.77 1.53
C PRO A 126 -10.08 -0.33 1.78
N ASN A 127 -11.20 0.04 1.16
CA ASN A 127 -11.78 1.38 1.20
C ASN A 127 -13.30 1.27 1.44
N TYR A 128 -13.86 2.19 2.22
CA TYR A 128 -15.31 2.30 2.41
C TYR A 128 -15.89 3.39 1.51
N LEU A 129 -16.93 3.05 0.74
CA LEU A 129 -17.57 3.96 -0.21
C LEU A 129 -18.85 4.61 0.35
N GLY A 130 -19.27 4.21 1.54
CA GLY A 130 -20.59 4.49 2.10
C GLY A 130 -21.64 3.46 1.66
N ASP A 131 -22.79 3.45 2.33
CA ASP A 131 -23.96 2.65 1.94
C ASP A 131 -23.64 1.15 1.77
N ASN A 132 -22.88 0.59 2.71
CA ASN A 132 -22.41 -0.81 2.69
C ASN A 132 -21.65 -1.23 1.43
N ARG A 133 -21.06 -0.29 0.70
CA ARG A 133 -20.19 -0.56 -0.45
C ARG A 133 -18.73 -0.36 -0.07
N PHE A 134 -17.90 -1.27 -0.53
CA PHE A 134 -16.48 -1.32 -0.20
C PHE A 134 -15.67 -1.59 -1.46
N ALA A 135 -14.42 -1.14 -1.49
CA ALA A 135 -13.52 -1.36 -2.61
C ALA A 135 -12.12 -1.77 -2.19
N LEU A 136 -11.43 -2.47 -3.07
CA LEU A 136 -10.01 -2.79 -2.97
C LEU A 136 -9.24 -2.03 -4.04
N SER A 137 -8.20 -1.32 -3.64
CA SER A 137 -7.27 -0.61 -4.52
C SER A 137 -6.02 -1.43 -4.81
N TYR A 138 -5.36 -1.10 -5.92
CA TYR A 138 -4.05 -1.61 -6.29
C TYR A 138 -3.39 -0.69 -7.30
N GLU A 139 -2.15 -0.27 -7.03
CA GLU A 139 -1.45 0.73 -7.86
C GLU A 139 -1.18 0.25 -9.28
N GLY A 140 -1.13 -1.07 -9.48
CA GLY A 140 -0.87 -1.71 -10.77
C GLY A 140 -2.13 -2.20 -11.49
N GLY A 141 -3.32 -1.73 -11.12
CA GLY A 141 -4.56 -2.14 -11.78
C GLY A 141 -5.78 -1.28 -11.45
N VAL A 142 -6.93 -1.70 -11.99
CA VAL A 142 -8.22 -1.07 -11.68
C VAL A 142 -8.72 -1.50 -10.29
N PRO A 143 -9.31 -0.60 -9.49
CA PRO A 143 -9.95 -0.98 -8.22
C PRO A 143 -11.18 -1.87 -8.43
N TYR A 144 -11.58 -2.62 -7.40
CA TYR A 144 -12.76 -3.49 -7.43
C TYR A 144 -13.64 -3.29 -6.20
N GLU A 145 -14.96 -3.28 -6.39
CA GLU A 145 -15.90 -3.44 -5.28
C GLU A 145 -15.91 -4.87 -4.76
N PHE A 146 -16.14 -5.03 -3.46
CA PHE A 146 -16.37 -6.31 -2.81
C PHE A 146 -17.54 -6.24 -1.83
N ASP A 147 -18.16 -7.39 -1.56
CA ASP A 147 -19.18 -7.51 -0.53
C ASP A 147 -18.52 -7.72 0.84
N ALA A 148 -18.80 -6.82 1.79
CA ALA A 148 -18.20 -6.88 3.12
C ALA A 148 -18.64 -8.09 3.95
N THR A 149 -19.80 -8.70 3.65
CA THR A 149 -20.34 -9.84 4.39
C THR A 149 -19.73 -11.17 3.94
N THR A 150 -19.44 -11.32 2.64
CA THR A 150 -18.90 -12.57 2.05
C THR A 150 -17.43 -12.48 1.61
N LEU A 151 -16.87 -11.27 1.52
CA LEU A 151 -15.55 -10.94 0.96
C LEU A 151 -15.39 -11.32 -0.53
N ASP A 152 -16.49 -11.53 -1.26
CA ASP A 152 -16.43 -11.77 -2.70
C ASP A 152 -16.32 -10.46 -3.48
N LEU A 153 -15.48 -10.47 -4.53
CA LEU A 153 -15.45 -9.36 -5.49
C LEU A 153 -16.75 -9.30 -6.28
N ILE A 154 -17.21 -8.08 -6.56
CA ILE A 154 -18.48 -7.80 -7.22
C ILE A 154 -18.25 -7.26 -8.64
N THR A 155 -17.57 -6.12 -8.76
CA THR A 155 -17.43 -5.43 -10.05
C THR A 155 -16.19 -4.51 -10.01
N PRO A 156 -15.47 -4.31 -11.12
CA PRO A 156 -14.44 -3.27 -11.15
C PRO A 156 -15.07 -1.87 -11.00
N ILE A 157 -14.32 -0.92 -10.44
CA ILE A 157 -14.70 0.50 -10.47
C ILE A 157 -14.31 1.05 -11.83
N GLY A 158 -15.30 1.45 -12.63
CA GLY A 158 -15.13 1.80 -14.03
C GLY A 158 -14.99 0.56 -14.93
N HIS A 159 -15.62 0.61 -16.10
CA HIS A 159 -15.35 -0.33 -17.18
C HIS A 159 -13.89 -0.20 -17.64
N TYR A 160 -13.26 -1.29 -18.11
CA TYR A 160 -11.84 -1.25 -18.50
C TYR A 160 -11.51 -0.19 -19.55
N ASP A 161 -12.45 0.13 -20.43
CA ASP A 161 -12.29 1.14 -21.49
C ASP A 161 -12.36 2.59 -20.97
N GLU A 162 -12.79 2.80 -19.72
CA GLU A 162 -12.76 4.12 -19.06
C GLU A 162 -11.34 4.46 -18.57
N TRP A 163 -10.47 3.45 -18.46
CA TRP A 163 -9.08 3.58 -18.03
C TRP A 163 -8.15 3.65 -19.23
N ARG A 164 -7.15 4.54 -19.16
CA ARG A 164 -6.09 4.61 -20.15
C ARG A 164 -4.95 3.67 -19.77
N SER A 165 -4.48 2.92 -20.77
CA SER A 165 -3.28 2.08 -20.64
C SER A 165 -2.10 2.91 -20.13
N SER A 166 -1.40 2.41 -19.13
CA SER A 166 -0.21 3.07 -18.59
C SER A 166 1.04 2.79 -19.44
N LEU A 167 0.94 1.91 -20.45
CA LEU A 167 2.09 1.54 -21.28
C LEU A 167 2.53 2.73 -22.15
N PRO A 168 3.83 2.83 -22.46
CA PRO A 168 4.32 3.81 -23.43
C PRO A 168 3.70 3.57 -24.82
N PRO A 169 3.44 4.61 -25.63
CA PRO A 169 2.71 4.46 -26.91
C PRO A 169 3.31 3.42 -27.87
N TRP A 170 4.63 3.29 -27.93
CA TRP A 170 5.29 2.32 -28.81
C TRP A 170 5.05 0.86 -28.37
N MET A 171 4.86 0.62 -27.07
CA MET A 171 4.54 -0.69 -26.52
C MET A 171 3.04 -0.93 -26.61
N ASP A 172 2.24 0.08 -26.31
CA ASP A 172 0.78 0.04 -26.38
C ASP A 172 0.29 -0.26 -27.80
N ALA A 173 0.91 0.35 -28.83
CA ALA A 173 0.61 0.08 -30.24
C ALA A 173 0.92 -1.35 -30.69
N LEU A 174 1.70 -2.11 -29.92
CA LEU A 174 2.00 -3.52 -30.17
C LEU A 174 1.12 -4.46 -29.33
N THR A 175 0.25 -3.93 -28.48
CA THR A 175 -0.67 -4.73 -27.68
C THR A 175 -1.78 -5.32 -28.57
N PRO A 176 -2.04 -6.63 -28.50
CA PRO A 176 -3.16 -7.24 -29.21
C PRO A 176 -4.51 -6.75 -28.70
N ASP A 177 -5.44 -6.41 -29.61
CA ASP A 177 -6.83 -6.02 -29.27
C ASP A 177 -7.59 -7.06 -28.42
N LYS A 178 -7.14 -8.32 -28.50
CA LYS A 178 -7.67 -9.44 -27.71
C LYS A 178 -7.24 -9.43 -26.25
N TRP A 179 -6.37 -8.53 -25.81
CA TRP A 179 -5.96 -8.49 -24.41
C TRP A 179 -7.17 -8.32 -23.49
N LEU A 180 -7.15 -9.08 -22.40
CA LEU A 180 -8.23 -9.13 -21.42
C LEU A 180 -7.93 -8.24 -20.22
N PHE A 181 -6.66 -8.01 -19.94
CA PHE A 181 -6.20 -7.34 -18.72
C PHE A 181 -5.18 -6.25 -19.06
N PRO A 182 -5.65 -5.04 -19.43
CA PRO A 182 -4.75 -3.93 -19.74
C PRO A 182 -3.92 -3.53 -18.52
N GLN A 183 -2.72 -3.01 -18.74
CA GLN A 183 -1.94 -2.42 -17.66
C GLN A 183 -2.50 -1.02 -17.36
N VAL A 184 -3.12 -0.89 -16.20
CA VAL A 184 -3.60 0.39 -15.66
C VAL A 184 -2.75 0.70 -14.44
N ARG A 185 -2.40 1.97 -14.24
CA ARG A 185 -1.82 2.43 -12.96
C ARG A 185 -2.74 3.43 -12.30
N THR A 186 -2.94 3.25 -11.00
CA THR A 186 -3.78 4.07 -10.12
C THR A 186 -3.04 4.35 -8.80
N THR A 187 -3.69 5.05 -7.87
CA THR A 187 -3.19 5.26 -6.51
C THR A 187 -3.62 4.13 -5.57
N GLY A 188 -2.77 3.80 -4.59
CA GLY A 188 -3.12 2.89 -3.49
C GLY A 188 -4.16 3.48 -2.55
N HIS A 189 -4.19 4.81 -2.41
CA HIS A 189 -5.07 5.55 -1.51
C HIS A 189 -5.98 6.51 -2.29
N PRO A 190 -7.01 6.00 -2.99
CA PRO A 190 -8.06 6.84 -3.52
C PRO A 190 -8.78 7.58 -2.39
N TYR A 191 -9.29 8.78 -2.69
CA TYR A 191 -10.04 9.57 -1.73
C TYR A 191 -11.53 9.23 -1.84
N PHE A 192 -12.12 8.73 -0.75
CA PHE A 192 -13.56 8.52 -0.62
C PHE A 192 -14.01 9.17 0.67
N ASP A 193 -14.85 10.20 0.61
CA ASP A 193 -15.31 10.91 1.80
C ASP A 193 -16.82 10.95 1.89
N LEU A 194 -17.35 10.56 3.05
CA LEU A 194 -18.80 10.50 3.28
C LEU A 194 -19.42 11.86 3.57
N GLU A 195 -18.62 12.82 4.08
CA GLU A 195 -19.13 14.14 4.45
C GLU A 195 -19.30 15.05 3.23
N SER A 196 -18.30 15.07 2.35
CA SER A 196 -18.36 15.79 1.06
C SER A 196 -19.05 14.99 -0.06
N ASP A 197 -19.26 13.68 0.12
CA ASP A 197 -19.70 12.72 -0.90
C ASP A 197 -18.78 12.72 -2.15
N GLU A 198 -17.51 13.06 -1.97
CA GLU A 198 -16.52 13.13 -3.04
C GLU A 198 -15.74 11.81 -3.16
N CYS A 199 -15.55 11.37 -4.40
CA CYS A 199 -14.67 10.27 -4.74
C CYS A 199 -13.66 10.71 -5.80
N PHE A 200 -12.37 10.66 -5.47
CA PHE A 200 -11.28 10.93 -6.40
C PHE A 200 -10.28 9.78 -6.46
N THR A 201 -9.79 9.50 -7.65
CA THR A 201 -8.64 8.63 -7.91
C THR A 201 -7.86 9.16 -9.10
N ILE A 202 -6.81 8.47 -9.53
CA ILE A 202 -5.98 8.88 -10.65
C ILE A 202 -5.73 7.73 -11.60
N ASN A 203 -5.39 8.08 -12.84
CA ASN A 203 -4.82 7.18 -13.81
C ASN A 203 -3.59 7.84 -14.45
N TYR A 204 -2.46 7.15 -14.51
CA TYR A 204 -1.22 7.73 -15.04
C TYR A 204 -0.39 6.71 -15.82
N GLY A 205 0.50 7.20 -16.68
CA GLY A 205 1.42 6.38 -17.46
C GLY A 205 1.87 7.04 -18.75
N GLY A 206 2.22 6.25 -19.76
CA GLY A 206 2.67 6.72 -21.08
C GLY A 206 4.17 7.04 -21.17
N ASN A 207 4.85 7.14 -20.03
CA ASN A 207 6.30 7.30 -19.89
C ASN A 207 6.95 6.07 -19.21
N VAL A 208 8.27 5.97 -19.33
CA VAL A 208 9.10 4.97 -18.63
C VAL A 208 10.10 5.71 -17.79
N SER A 209 9.86 5.78 -16.47
CA SER A 209 10.63 6.67 -15.59
C SER A 209 10.66 8.09 -16.19
N ASN A 210 11.82 8.73 -16.25
CA ASN A 210 12.00 10.05 -16.83
C ASN A 210 12.11 10.06 -18.38
N THR A 211 11.81 8.96 -19.06
CA THR A 211 11.91 8.83 -20.53
C THR A 211 10.53 8.83 -21.18
N GLY A 212 10.38 9.54 -22.30
CA GLY A 212 9.11 9.58 -23.04
C GLY A 212 8.04 10.49 -22.42
N THR A 213 8.44 11.42 -21.54
CA THR A 213 7.56 12.30 -20.76
C THR A 213 6.60 13.16 -21.59
N LYS A 214 6.90 13.42 -22.87
CA LYS A 214 5.97 14.08 -23.80
C LYS A 214 4.67 13.30 -24.04
N ASN A 215 4.72 11.99 -23.84
CA ASN A 215 3.56 11.10 -23.91
C ASN A 215 3.08 10.68 -22.51
N GLY A 216 3.76 11.15 -21.47
CA GLY A 216 3.35 10.94 -20.09
C GLY A 216 2.02 11.63 -19.84
N PHE A 217 1.20 11.05 -18.98
CA PHE A 217 -0.05 11.65 -18.55
C PHE A 217 -0.32 11.37 -17.09
N ILE A 218 -1.05 12.29 -16.47
CA ILE A 218 -1.82 12.05 -15.24
C ILE A 218 -3.24 12.51 -15.54
N ARG A 219 -4.21 11.66 -15.24
CA ARG A 219 -5.63 11.96 -15.32
C ARG A 219 -6.22 11.92 -13.92
N LEU A 220 -6.79 13.03 -13.47
CA LEU A 220 -7.59 13.06 -12.24
C LEU A 220 -8.96 12.50 -12.58
N MET A 221 -9.42 11.50 -11.84
CA MET A 221 -10.71 10.83 -12.04
C MET A 221 -11.64 11.17 -10.86
N LYS A 222 -12.87 11.60 -11.16
CA LYS A 222 -13.95 11.79 -10.19
C LYS A 222 -15.06 10.77 -10.47
N TRP A 223 -15.66 10.24 -9.40
CA TRP A 223 -16.75 9.28 -9.50
C TRP A 223 -17.94 9.69 -8.63
N ASP A 224 -19.15 9.50 -9.14
CA ASP A 224 -20.41 9.70 -8.41
C ASP A 224 -20.93 8.40 -7.75
N LYS A 225 -20.13 7.33 -7.81
CA LYS A 225 -20.45 5.98 -7.33
C LYS A 225 -21.61 5.30 -8.07
N LYS A 226 -22.09 5.85 -9.20
CA LYS A 226 -23.29 5.37 -9.93
C LYS A 226 -23.10 5.28 -11.44
N SER A 227 -22.33 6.19 -12.02
CA SER A 227 -22.15 6.39 -13.45
C SER A 227 -20.69 6.11 -13.83
N ALA A 228 -20.38 6.33 -15.12
CA ALA A 228 -19.01 6.30 -15.63
C ALA A 228 -18.11 7.33 -14.92
N LEU A 229 -16.82 7.02 -14.83
CA LEU A 229 -15.78 7.89 -14.32
C LEU A 229 -15.64 9.13 -15.20
N GLN A 230 -15.66 10.29 -14.57
CA GLN A 230 -15.28 11.55 -15.21
C GLN A 230 -13.80 11.79 -15.00
N GLY A 231 -13.06 12.25 -16.01
CA GLY A 231 -11.63 12.49 -15.82
C GLY A 231 -11.06 13.63 -16.65
N TRP A 232 -10.09 14.33 -16.06
CA TRP A 232 -9.37 15.46 -16.64
C TRP A 232 -7.88 15.11 -16.77
N ASP A 233 -7.34 15.24 -17.98
CA ASP A 233 -5.90 15.22 -18.21
C ASP A 233 -5.28 16.46 -17.57
N ILE A 234 -4.20 16.25 -16.83
CA ILE A 234 -3.52 17.31 -16.09
C ILE A 234 -2.43 17.90 -16.96
N VAL A 235 -2.45 19.22 -17.09
CA VAL A 235 -1.45 20.00 -17.81
C VAL A 235 -0.86 21.05 -16.87
N GLY A 236 0.46 21.16 -16.84
CA GLY A 236 1.14 22.20 -16.06
C GLY A 236 0.86 23.60 -16.61
N ARG A 237 1.11 24.64 -15.81
CA ARG A 237 1.00 26.03 -16.27
C ARG A 237 1.92 26.37 -17.44
N ASP A 238 2.97 25.58 -17.66
CA ASP A 238 3.86 25.68 -18.81
C ASP A 238 3.27 25.07 -20.11
N GLY A 239 2.05 24.54 -20.03
CA GLY A 239 1.35 23.90 -21.15
C GLY A 239 1.79 22.47 -21.44
N ARG A 240 2.66 21.86 -20.60
CA ARG A 240 3.13 20.48 -20.80
C ARG A 240 2.27 19.48 -20.03
N PRO A 241 2.10 18.24 -20.55
CA PRO A 241 1.43 17.18 -19.80
C PRO A 241 2.14 16.92 -18.47
N ALA A 242 1.35 16.76 -17.41
CA ALA A 242 1.84 16.23 -16.16
C ALA A 242 2.18 14.74 -16.34
N PHE A 243 3.18 14.26 -15.61
CA PHE A 243 3.58 12.86 -15.60
C PHE A 243 4.12 12.47 -14.22
N ILE A 244 4.18 11.15 -13.98
CA ILE A 244 4.80 10.55 -12.80
C ILE A 244 5.97 9.68 -13.29
N ALA A 245 7.19 9.93 -12.79
CA ALA A 245 8.35 9.11 -13.15
C ALA A 245 8.43 7.84 -12.28
N ALA A 246 8.15 7.93 -11.00
CA ALA A 246 8.12 6.79 -10.08
C ALA A 246 6.70 6.19 -9.93
N THR A 247 6.09 6.39 -8.77
CA THR A 247 4.76 5.87 -8.40
C THR A 247 4.00 6.97 -7.68
N ALA A 248 2.68 7.00 -7.83
CA ALA A 248 1.81 7.87 -7.06
C ALA A 248 1.00 7.05 -6.05
N HIS A 249 1.57 6.85 -4.85
CA HIS A 249 1.00 5.99 -3.82
C HIS A 249 -0.20 6.62 -3.12
N SER A 250 -0.10 7.91 -2.79
CA SER A 250 -1.10 8.65 -2.01
C SER A 250 -1.72 9.81 -2.79
N LEU A 251 -2.97 10.14 -2.48
CA LEU A 251 -3.71 11.31 -2.98
C LEU A 251 -4.12 12.21 -1.80
N GLY A 252 -3.88 13.52 -1.92
CA GLY A 252 -4.33 14.51 -0.94
C GLY A 252 -5.57 15.22 -1.44
N VAL A 253 -6.60 15.38 -0.61
CA VAL A 253 -7.78 16.18 -0.94
C VAL A 253 -8.13 17.06 0.24
N THR A 254 -8.33 18.33 -0.05
CA THR A 254 -8.73 19.39 0.88
C THR A 254 -10.07 19.96 0.45
N ARG A 255 -10.62 20.94 1.17
CA ARG A 255 -11.88 21.58 0.76
C ARG A 255 -11.82 22.21 -0.62
N HIS A 256 -10.70 22.82 -1.01
CA HIS A 256 -10.60 23.54 -2.28
C HIS A 256 -9.57 22.97 -3.27
N HIS A 257 -8.73 22.02 -2.85
CA HIS A 257 -7.63 21.49 -3.67
C HIS A 257 -7.55 19.96 -3.70
N VAL A 258 -6.94 19.44 -4.76
CA VAL A 258 -6.49 18.04 -4.89
C VAL A 258 -4.98 18.04 -5.14
N LEU A 259 -4.24 17.19 -4.44
CA LEU A 259 -2.81 17.03 -4.52
C LEU A 259 -2.47 15.62 -4.99
N ILE A 260 -1.64 15.51 -6.02
CA ILE A 260 -1.13 14.23 -6.51
C ILE A 260 0.37 14.20 -6.23
N PHE A 261 0.79 13.23 -5.42
CA PHE A 261 2.19 13.08 -4.99
C PHE A 261 2.89 12.05 -5.86
N GLU A 262 4.04 12.41 -6.43
CA GLU A 262 5.01 11.41 -6.87
C GLU A 262 5.82 10.96 -5.66
N THR A 263 5.55 9.73 -5.24
CA THR A 263 6.11 9.13 -4.04
C THR A 263 7.39 8.36 -4.34
N ALA A 264 8.20 8.23 -3.31
CA ALA A 264 9.52 7.63 -3.34
C ALA A 264 9.40 6.08 -3.30
N ALA A 265 8.84 5.53 -4.38
CA ALA A 265 8.73 4.09 -4.67
C ALA A 265 9.01 3.88 -6.17
N GLN A 266 10.25 3.50 -6.50
CA GLN A 266 10.69 3.36 -7.90
C GLN A 266 10.46 1.95 -8.45
N VAL A 267 9.92 1.89 -9.66
CA VAL A 267 9.90 0.65 -10.44
C VAL A 267 10.94 0.76 -11.55
N GLU A 268 12.10 0.13 -11.40
CA GLU A 268 13.16 0.17 -12.41
C GLU A 268 12.76 -0.62 -13.66
N PRO A 269 12.70 0.02 -14.84
CA PRO A 269 12.29 -0.66 -16.07
C PRO A 269 13.22 -1.83 -16.44
N LEU A 270 14.52 -1.69 -16.16
CA LEU A 270 15.51 -2.72 -16.45
C LEU A 270 15.32 -3.99 -15.60
N ARG A 271 14.67 -3.88 -14.45
CA ARG A 271 14.29 -5.01 -13.60
C ARG A 271 13.35 -5.97 -14.31
N MET A 272 12.43 -5.42 -15.12
CA MET A 272 11.44 -6.21 -15.88
C MET A 272 12.09 -7.15 -16.90
N ILE A 273 13.34 -6.88 -17.32
CA ILE A 273 14.14 -7.72 -18.21
C ILE A 273 15.26 -8.48 -17.48
N GLY A 274 15.24 -8.48 -16.14
CA GLY A 274 16.12 -9.28 -15.27
C GLY A 274 17.39 -8.58 -14.79
N ILE A 275 17.56 -7.27 -15.04
CA ILE A 275 18.72 -6.51 -14.55
C ILE A 275 18.42 -5.96 -13.15
N ARG A 276 19.18 -6.41 -12.16
CA ARG A 276 19.01 -6.07 -10.72
C ARG A 276 19.84 -4.84 -10.32
N SER A 277 19.71 -3.74 -11.05
CA SER A 277 20.30 -2.45 -10.67
C SER A 277 19.33 -1.67 -9.79
N VAL A 278 19.87 -1.04 -8.73
CA VAL A 278 19.13 -0.08 -7.91
C VAL A 278 19.58 1.31 -8.27
N TYR A 279 18.64 2.22 -8.45
CA TYR A 279 18.93 3.64 -8.48
C TYR A 279 18.38 4.26 -7.21
N ALA A 280 19.23 4.94 -6.45
CA ALA A 280 18.73 5.69 -5.31
C ALA A 280 17.66 6.68 -5.78
N GLN A 281 16.59 6.76 -5.00
CA GLN A 281 15.55 7.74 -5.21
C GLN A 281 16.12 9.16 -5.09
N GLN A 282 15.29 10.15 -5.40
CA GLN A 282 15.66 11.53 -5.17
C GLN A 282 15.04 12.00 -3.86
N HIS A 283 15.78 12.82 -3.12
CA HIS A 283 15.31 13.40 -1.86
C HIS A 283 14.38 14.58 -2.15
N ARG A 284 13.21 14.27 -2.70
CA ARG A 284 12.16 15.22 -3.04
C ARG A 284 10.84 14.49 -3.25
N THR A 285 9.75 15.21 -3.09
CA THR A 285 8.40 14.76 -3.42
C THR A 285 7.77 15.75 -4.40
N PRO A 286 7.73 15.44 -5.71
CA PRO A 286 6.96 16.20 -6.67
C PRO A 286 5.46 16.16 -6.36
N VAL A 287 4.80 17.30 -6.46
CA VAL A 287 3.36 17.46 -6.16
C VAL A 287 2.70 18.28 -7.25
N TRP A 288 1.63 17.72 -7.82
CA TRP A 288 0.70 18.46 -8.67
C TRP A 288 -0.47 18.96 -7.84
N VAL A 289 -0.69 20.28 -7.81
CA VAL A 289 -1.76 20.93 -7.03
C VAL A 289 -2.83 21.44 -7.98
N ILE A 290 -4.05 20.93 -7.81
CA ILE A 290 -5.21 21.19 -8.66
C ILE A 290 -6.25 21.92 -7.82
N ARG A 291 -6.86 22.97 -8.35
CA ARG A 291 -7.99 23.67 -7.71
C ARG A 291 -9.29 22.99 -8.10
N LYS A 292 -10.12 22.60 -7.13
CA LYS A 292 -11.41 21.94 -7.40
C LYS A 292 -12.35 22.80 -8.23
N LYS A 293 -12.32 24.13 -8.07
CA LYS A 293 -13.14 25.06 -8.85
C LYS A 293 -12.86 25.03 -10.37
N ASP A 294 -11.69 24.52 -10.77
CA ASP A 294 -11.28 24.45 -12.17
C ASP A 294 -11.68 23.10 -12.82
N LEU A 295 -12.27 22.16 -12.05
CA LEU A 295 -12.81 20.87 -12.52
C LEU A 295 -14.16 21.07 -13.21
N LEU A 296 -14.13 21.72 -14.38
CA LEU A 296 -15.31 22.00 -15.18
C LEU A 296 -15.75 20.74 -15.94
N SER A 297 -17.03 20.38 -15.82
CA SER A 297 -17.53 19.11 -16.34
C SER A 297 -17.54 18.99 -17.87
N ASN A 298 -17.47 20.12 -18.57
CA ASN A 298 -17.44 20.21 -20.02
C ASN A 298 -16.01 20.32 -20.60
N ARG A 299 -15.00 20.03 -19.79
CA ARG A 299 -13.59 20.03 -20.20
C ARG A 299 -12.95 18.70 -19.86
N ASP A 300 -12.03 18.28 -20.73
CA ASP A 300 -11.23 17.06 -20.53
C ASP A 300 -9.83 17.36 -19.99
N ILE A 301 -9.48 18.64 -19.79
CA ILE A 301 -8.18 19.09 -19.32
C ILE A 301 -8.34 20.03 -18.13
N VAL A 302 -7.49 19.89 -17.14
CA VAL A 302 -7.35 20.84 -16.01
C VAL A 302 -5.90 21.31 -15.87
N THR A 303 -5.73 22.60 -15.60
CA THR A 303 -4.41 23.15 -15.32
C THR A 303 -4.03 22.94 -13.86
N ALA A 304 -2.81 22.48 -13.61
CA ALA A 304 -2.26 22.29 -12.28
C ALA A 304 -0.99 23.11 -12.06
N ASP A 305 -0.75 23.43 -10.79
CA ASP A 305 0.52 23.93 -10.31
C ASP A 305 1.46 22.76 -9.96
N TYR A 306 2.76 22.98 -10.06
CA TYR A 306 3.79 22.00 -9.73
C TYR A 306 4.72 22.54 -8.64
N ILE A 307 5.05 21.71 -7.66
CA ILE A 307 6.06 21.98 -6.63
C ILE A 307 6.82 20.72 -6.28
N GLU A 308 8.07 20.86 -5.88
CA GLU A 308 8.85 19.77 -5.29
C GLU A 308 9.09 20.10 -3.81
N LEU A 309 8.58 19.25 -2.92
CA LEU A 309 8.86 19.34 -1.50
C LEU A 309 10.23 18.72 -1.21
N ASN A 310 10.99 19.31 -0.29
CA ASN A 310 12.37 18.91 -0.01
C ASN A 310 12.48 17.74 1.00
N PHE A 311 11.70 16.69 0.79
CA PHE A 311 11.78 15.43 1.52
C PHE A 311 11.19 14.29 0.67
N ASP A 312 11.60 13.06 0.96
CA ASP A 312 11.10 11.82 0.36
C ASP A 312 10.02 11.16 1.24
N THR A 313 8.91 10.78 0.62
CA THR A 313 7.78 10.13 1.32
C THR A 313 7.05 9.13 0.43
N SER A 314 6.20 8.30 1.05
CA SER A 314 5.27 7.42 0.33
C SER A 314 3.84 7.52 0.86
N ASP A 315 3.65 7.44 2.16
CA ASP A 315 2.38 7.69 2.83
C ASP A 315 2.35 9.14 3.33
N VAL A 316 1.44 9.91 2.76
CA VAL A 316 1.27 11.34 3.05
C VAL A 316 -0.21 11.70 3.04
N MET A 317 -0.61 12.51 4.02
CA MET A 317 -1.96 12.96 4.24
C MET A 317 -1.97 14.48 4.35
N CYS A 318 -3.14 15.09 4.14
CA CYS A 318 -3.34 16.52 4.32
C CYS A 318 -4.57 16.80 5.17
N ASN A 319 -4.51 17.87 5.96
CA ASN A 319 -5.71 18.43 6.59
C ASN A 319 -6.78 18.67 5.52
N TYR A 320 -8.06 18.36 5.83
CA TYR A 320 -9.13 18.74 4.92
C TYR A 320 -9.28 20.28 4.87
N ASP A 321 -9.02 20.94 6.01
CA ASP A 321 -8.97 22.39 6.09
C ASP A 321 -7.76 22.96 5.36
N ASP A 322 -8.05 23.81 4.38
CA ASP A 322 -7.08 24.60 3.61
C ASP A 322 -7.41 26.10 3.68
N HIS A 323 -7.93 26.57 4.83
CA HIS A 323 -8.17 27.98 5.12
C HIS A 323 -6.98 28.86 4.70
N GLU A 324 -7.26 30.06 4.20
CA GLU A 324 -6.26 30.96 3.62
C GLU A 324 -5.44 30.37 2.45
N ASN A 325 -5.96 29.30 1.83
CA ASN A 325 -5.29 28.54 0.78
C ASN A 325 -3.94 27.94 1.25
N GLU A 326 -3.86 27.58 2.53
CA GLU A 326 -2.69 26.93 3.11
C GLU A 326 -2.98 25.46 3.40
N ILE A 327 -2.25 24.58 2.73
CA ILE A 327 -2.41 23.13 2.85
C ILE A 327 -1.36 22.61 3.83
N THR A 328 -1.79 21.94 4.89
CA THR A 328 -0.89 21.29 5.85
C THR A 328 -0.80 19.80 5.56
N LEU A 329 0.42 19.30 5.42
CA LEU A 329 0.75 17.92 5.09
C LEU A 329 1.44 17.23 6.27
N TYR A 330 1.12 15.96 6.47
CA TYR A 330 1.83 15.05 7.37
C TYR A 330 2.23 13.81 6.60
N GLY A 331 3.45 13.31 6.81
CA GLY A 331 3.92 12.13 6.09
C GLY A 331 5.09 11.45 6.78
N GLN A 332 5.36 10.22 6.38
CA GLN A 332 6.60 9.54 6.74
C GLN A 332 7.77 10.17 5.97
N TYR A 333 8.92 10.27 6.62
CA TYR A 333 10.20 10.55 5.99
C TYR A 333 10.90 9.21 5.79
N LEU A 334 11.18 8.83 4.54
CA LEU A 334 11.76 7.51 4.28
C LEU A 334 13.24 7.46 4.66
N GLY A 335 14.03 8.45 4.23
CA GLY A 335 15.44 8.56 4.60
C GLY A 335 16.26 7.39 4.07
N ALA A 336 16.57 7.41 2.77
CA ALA A 336 17.37 6.37 2.11
C ALA A 336 16.76 4.95 2.22
N MET A 337 15.48 4.83 1.90
CA MET A 337 14.72 3.59 1.94
C MET A 337 13.77 3.52 0.74
N ASP A 338 13.69 2.36 0.09
CA ASP A 338 12.78 2.10 -1.02
C ASP A 338 11.83 0.94 -0.71
N LYS A 339 10.54 1.24 -0.48
CA LYS A 339 9.51 0.23 -0.17
C LYS A 339 9.28 -0.79 -1.30
N SER A 340 9.65 -0.44 -2.53
CA SER A 340 9.50 -1.28 -3.72
C SER A 340 10.74 -2.10 -4.07
N GLU A 341 11.78 -2.05 -3.24
CA GLU A 341 13.01 -2.80 -3.44
C GLU A 341 12.96 -4.16 -2.71
N PRO A 342 12.80 -5.30 -3.43
CA PRO A 342 12.89 -6.61 -2.81
C PRO A 342 14.34 -7.01 -2.56
N GLN A 343 14.55 -7.91 -1.61
CA GLN A 343 15.75 -8.71 -1.48
C GLN A 343 15.66 -9.89 -2.45
N TYR A 344 16.65 -10.08 -3.32
CA TYR A 344 16.63 -11.21 -4.25
C TYR A 344 17.47 -12.38 -3.78
N THR A 345 17.12 -13.57 -4.26
CA THR A 345 17.90 -14.80 -4.13
C THR A 345 19.34 -14.53 -4.56
N ARG A 346 20.29 -14.87 -3.67
CA ARG A 346 21.74 -14.69 -3.81
C ARG A 346 22.24 -13.24 -3.73
N ASP A 347 21.40 -12.25 -3.45
CA ASP A 347 21.91 -10.91 -3.13
C ASP A 347 22.91 -11.02 -1.96
N ARG A 348 23.97 -10.21 -2.04
CA ARG A 348 24.96 -10.11 -0.96
C ARG A 348 24.39 -9.20 0.11
N LEU A 349 24.66 -9.56 1.36
CA LEU A 349 24.31 -8.74 2.52
C LEU A 349 25.53 -7.92 2.95
N LEU A 350 25.30 -6.69 3.38
CA LEU A 350 26.36 -5.74 3.76
C LEU A 350 27.25 -6.30 4.88
N PHE A 351 26.66 -6.96 5.88
CA PHE A 351 27.40 -7.55 7.02
C PHE A 351 27.86 -8.99 6.76
N GLY A 352 27.85 -9.42 5.50
CA GLY A 352 28.30 -10.73 5.07
C GLY A 352 27.18 -11.77 4.91
N GLY A 353 27.45 -12.79 4.09
CA GLY A 353 26.47 -13.79 3.72
C GLY A 353 25.63 -13.39 2.50
N ARG A 354 24.48 -14.04 2.35
CA ARG A 354 23.54 -13.83 1.24
C ARG A 354 22.12 -13.98 1.73
N VAL A 355 21.20 -13.31 1.04
CA VAL A 355 19.76 -13.43 1.26
C VAL A 355 19.33 -14.90 1.20
N SER A 356 18.57 -15.34 2.19
CA SER A 356 17.98 -16.69 2.26
C SER A 356 16.92 -16.88 1.16
N ASP A 357 16.84 -18.09 0.60
CA ASP A 357 15.81 -18.46 -0.38
C ASP A 357 14.38 -18.28 0.18
N SER A 358 14.19 -18.41 1.50
CA SER A 358 12.90 -18.25 2.17
C SER A 358 12.45 -16.80 2.33
N LEU A 359 13.38 -15.85 2.24
CA LEU A 359 13.14 -14.40 2.38
C LEU A 359 13.27 -13.64 1.06
N ALA A 360 13.66 -14.33 -0.01
CA ALA A 360 13.75 -13.75 -1.34
C ALA A 360 12.38 -13.24 -1.81
N GLY A 361 12.26 -11.93 -2.01
CA GLY A 361 11.02 -11.21 -2.29
C GLY A 361 10.49 -10.38 -1.11
N TYR A 362 11.09 -10.47 0.08
CA TYR A 362 10.79 -9.53 1.17
C TYR A 362 11.43 -8.16 0.87
N PRO A 363 10.84 -7.02 1.26
CA PRO A 363 11.50 -5.72 1.11
C PRO A 363 12.90 -5.68 1.75
N ALA A 364 13.82 -4.94 1.12
CA ALA A 364 15.14 -4.70 1.67
C ALA A 364 15.06 -3.80 2.91
N ALA A 365 15.94 -4.05 3.89
CA ALA A 365 16.01 -3.17 5.05
C ALA A 365 16.44 -1.75 4.65
N PRO A 366 15.98 -0.71 5.38
CA PRO A 366 16.45 0.65 5.17
C PRO A 366 17.94 0.78 5.47
N VAL A 367 18.60 1.75 4.84
CA VAL A 367 20.03 2.03 5.06
C VAL A 367 20.28 3.36 5.78
N ASP A 368 19.23 3.95 6.34
CA ASP A 368 19.27 5.05 7.29
C ASP A 368 17.95 5.05 8.08
N VAL A 369 17.86 5.85 9.14
CA VAL A 369 16.63 5.98 9.93
C VAL A 369 15.62 6.88 9.20
N GLY A 370 14.34 6.56 9.27
CA GLY A 370 13.28 7.41 8.73
C GLY A 370 12.94 8.60 9.63
N GLY A 371 11.68 9.04 9.57
CA GLY A 371 11.16 10.13 10.39
C GLY A 371 9.69 10.45 10.12
N LEU A 372 9.22 11.51 10.76
CA LEU A 372 7.89 12.07 10.59
C LEU A 372 8.01 13.54 10.18
N VAL A 373 7.27 13.94 9.14
CA VAL A 373 7.33 15.30 8.60
C VAL A 373 6.01 16.02 8.80
N ARG A 374 6.12 17.34 8.93
CA ARG A 374 5.05 18.26 8.55
C ARG A 374 5.58 19.30 7.59
N ALA A 375 4.89 19.45 6.47
CA ALA A 375 5.16 20.47 5.46
C ALA A 375 3.89 21.30 5.21
N ARG A 376 4.06 22.52 4.71
CA ARG A 376 2.93 23.39 4.36
C ARG A 376 3.12 24.02 3.00
N ILE A 377 2.04 24.10 2.24
CA ILE A 377 2.00 24.69 0.90
C ILE A 377 1.05 25.88 0.93
N GLN A 378 1.54 27.05 0.53
CA GLN A 378 0.69 28.19 0.21
C GLN A 378 0.29 28.12 -1.27
N VAL A 379 -1.01 28.04 -1.53
CA VAL A 379 -1.57 28.18 -2.87
C VAL A 379 -1.90 29.65 -3.14
N GLN A 380 -1.35 30.19 -4.22
CA GLN A 380 -1.59 31.55 -4.72
C GLN A 380 -2.50 31.48 -5.96
N PRO A 381 -2.97 32.60 -6.53
CA PRO A 381 -3.85 32.54 -7.70
C PRO A 381 -3.25 31.80 -8.91
N ASP A 382 -1.95 31.98 -9.15
CA ASP A 382 -1.23 31.52 -10.34
C ASP A 382 0.04 30.72 -10.05
N SER A 383 0.27 30.35 -8.78
CA SER A 383 1.46 29.60 -8.35
C SER A 383 1.20 28.89 -7.02
N VAL A 384 2.15 28.06 -6.61
CA VAL A 384 2.24 27.45 -5.28
C VAL A 384 3.65 27.63 -4.75
N ARG A 385 3.80 27.66 -3.42
CA ARG A 385 5.12 27.65 -2.78
C ARG A 385 5.07 26.90 -1.45
N GLU A 386 6.19 26.29 -1.07
CA GLU A 386 6.34 25.72 0.25
C GLU A 386 6.53 26.86 1.28
N ILE A 387 5.90 26.72 2.45
CA ILE A 387 6.13 27.57 3.61
C ILE A 387 7.31 26.99 4.40
N THR A 388 8.51 27.12 3.84
CA THR A 388 9.73 26.44 4.32
C THR A 388 10.08 26.74 5.79
N GLY A 389 9.73 27.93 6.30
CA GLY A 389 9.95 28.29 7.70
C GLY A 389 9.15 27.44 8.71
N ASP A 390 8.11 26.73 8.25
CA ASP A 390 7.27 25.88 9.09
C ASP A 390 7.45 24.37 8.85
N PHE A 391 8.44 24.00 8.03
CA PHE A 391 8.85 22.61 7.87
C PHE A 391 9.33 22.05 9.22
N ARG A 392 8.85 20.85 9.56
CA ARG A 392 9.23 20.11 10.77
C ARG A 392 9.55 18.68 10.40
N LEU A 393 10.62 18.15 10.98
CA LEU A 393 11.05 16.78 10.82
C LEU A 393 11.44 16.24 12.19
N ILE A 394 10.82 15.13 12.59
CA ILE A 394 11.16 14.38 13.79
C ILE A 394 11.90 13.12 13.34
N ARG A 395 13.07 12.85 13.94
CA ARG A 395 13.84 11.63 13.71
C ARG A 395 14.21 11.01 15.05
N ASP A 396 14.19 9.69 15.12
CA ASP A 396 14.49 8.91 16.32
C ASP A 396 15.15 7.59 15.89
N ASP A 397 16.43 7.43 16.22
CA ASP A 397 17.25 6.28 15.82
C ASP A 397 16.99 5.00 16.62
N GLN A 398 16.06 5.04 17.57
CA GLN A 398 15.57 3.86 18.29
C GLN A 398 14.24 3.37 17.73
N LEU A 399 13.40 4.27 17.22
CA LEU A 399 12.03 3.96 16.84
C LEU A 399 11.78 3.94 15.33
N PHE A 400 12.44 4.80 14.54
CA PHE A 400 11.96 5.13 13.18
C PHE A 400 12.65 4.36 12.05
N TRP A 401 13.00 3.10 12.29
CA TRP A 401 13.53 2.24 11.24
C TRP A 401 12.40 1.65 10.40
N ASP A 402 12.46 1.87 9.09
CA ASP A 402 11.43 1.44 8.12
C ASP A 402 10.04 2.01 8.45
N MET A 403 9.94 3.34 8.39
CA MET A 403 8.68 4.05 8.60
C MET A 403 7.66 3.67 7.54
N ASN A 404 6.47 3.30 8.00
CA ASN A 404 5.45 2.67 7.18
C ASN A 404 4.05 3.22 7.49
N ASP A 405 3.03 2.43 7.20
CA ASP A 405 1.61 2.79 7.18
C ASP A 405 1.17 3.68 8.37
N PRO A 406 0.45 4.79 8.10
CA PRO A 406 -0.22 5.58 9.12
C PRO A 406 -1.55 4.96 9.55
N ALA A 407 -1.96 5.25 10.77
CA ALA A 407 -3.31 5.00 11.28
C ALA A 407 -3.84 6.26 11.96
N TYR A 408 -5.06 6.63 11.63
CA TYR A 408 -5.72 7.82 12.15
C TYR A 408 -7.24 7.67 12.05
N ARG A 409 -7.96 8.51 12.78
CA ARG A 409 -9.41 8.64 12.61
C ARG A 409 -9.72 9.41 11.32
N GLY A 410 -10.57 8.85 10.46
CA GLY A 410 -11.13 9.59 9.32
C GLY A 410 -10.71 9.12 7.92
N HIS A 411 -10.55 7.81 7.69
CA HIS A 411 -10.26 7.25 6.35
C HIS A 411 -11.36 7.49 5.30
N PHE A 412 -12.57 7.85 5.74
CA PHE A 412 -13.72 8.19 4.92
C PHE A 412 -14.58 9.31 5.53
N GLN A 413 -13.99 10.02 6.51
CA GLN A 413 -14.53 11.20 7.20
C GLN A 413 -13.31 12.03 7.57
N PHE A 414 -12.68 12.62 6.56
CA PHE A 414 -11.34 13.19 6.71
C PHE A 414 -11.37 14.35 7.71
N PRO A 415 -10.45 14.37 8.70
CA PRO A 415 -10.51 15.38 9.73
C PRO A 415 -10.18 16.75 9.14
N GLU A 416 -10.89 17.76 9.63
CA GLU A 416 -10.60 19.17 9.35
C GLU A 416 -9.12 19.48 9.60
N GLN A 417 -8.62 19.04 10.75
CA GLN A 417 -7.20 19.09 11.09
C GLN A 417 -6.80 17.78 11.77
N PHE A 418 -5.64 17.23 11.43
CA PHE A 418 -5.07 16.12 12.17
C PHE A 418 -4.51 16.61 13.50
N ASP A 419 -4.98 16.01 14.60
CA ASP A 419 -4.46 16.19 15.96
C ASP A 419 -3.57 15.01 16.36
N HIS A 420 -3.95 13.80 15.93
CA HIS A 420 -3.29 12.55 16.29
C HIS A 420 -3.13 11.63 15.09
N ILE A 421 -1.90 11.17 14.87
CA ILE A 421 -1.60 10.13 13.88
C ILE A 421 -0.70 9.08 14.54
N TYR A 422 -1.04 7.82 14.34
CA TYR A 422 -0.25 6.67 14.75
C TYR A 422 0.55 6.17 13.54
N TRP A 423 1.78 5.75 13.75
CA TRP A 423 2.67 5.31 12.69
C TRP A 423 3.30 3.97 13.02
N ALA A 424 3.36 3.09 12.03
CA ALA A 424 4.18 1.89 12.13
C ALA A 424 5.62 2.17 11.69
N ALA A 425 6.56 1.60 12.42
CA ALA A 425 7.92 1.38 11.99
C ALA A 425 8.16 -0.14 11.96
N VAL A 426 8.52 -0.70 10.80
CA VAL A 426 8.70 -2.15 10.64
C VAL A 426 9.97 -2.62 11.35
N GLY A 427 10.95 -1.73 11.52
CA GLY A 427 12.21 -1.98 12.19
C GLY A 427 13.36 -2.17 11.20
N TYR A 428 14.53 -2.51 11.75
CA TYR A 428 15.75 -2.78 10.98
C TYR A 428 16.28 -4.17 11.34
N ARG A 429 16.72 -4.91 10.32
CA ARG A 429 17.35 -6.22 10.48
C ARG A 429 18.65 -6.19 9.72
N LYS A 430 19.76 -6.43 10.40
CA LYS A 430 21.09 -6.33 9.78
C LYS A 430 21.28 -7.36 8.67
N ASP A 431 20.71 -8.55 8.85
CA ASP A 431 20.74 -9.64 7.88
C ASP A 431 19.80 -9.42 6.68
N HIS A 432 19.13 -8.27 6.63
CA HIS A 432 18.29 -7.83 5.51
C HIS A 432 18.87 -6.62 4.76
N VAL A 433 20.03 -6.12 5.19
CA VAL A 433 20.71 -4.99 4.54
C VAL A 433 21.45 -5.50 3.31
N VAL A 434 20.86 -5.25 2.14
CA VAL A 434 21.39 -5.69 0.85
C VAL A 434 22.51 -4.75 0.38
N GLU A 435 23.67 -5.32 0.02
CA GLU A 435 24.88 -4.57 -0.39
C GLU A 435 24.60 -3.62 -1.56
N ARG A 436 23.92 -4.07 -2.62
CA ARG A 436 23.57 -3.21 -3.77
C ARG A 436 22.65 -2.04 -3.43
N VAL A 437 21.83 -2.15 -2.38
CA VAL A 437 20.97 -1.05 -1.91
C VAL A 437 21.80 -0.07 -1.09
N ALA A 438 22.61 -0.57 -0.16
CA ALA A 438 23.54 0.24 0.62
C ALA A 438 24.51 1.04 -0.25
N ASP A 439 25.05 0.43 -1.31
CA ASP A 439 25.93 1.10 -2.28
C ASP A 439 25.19 2.19 -3.05
N ALA A 440 23.98 1.90 -3.55
CA ALA A 440 23.19 2.86 -4.32
C ALA A 440 22.87 4.13 -3.52
N TYR A 441 22.61 3.98 -2.23
CA TYR A 441 22.25 5.06 -1.30
C TYR A 441 23.44 5.63 -0.51
N GLU A 442 24.68 5.24 -0.82
CA GLU A 442 25.87 5.68 -0.08
C GLU A 442 25.98 7.21 0.04
N GLN A 443 25.63 7.92 -1.04
CA GLN A 443 25.69 9.38 -1.14
C GLN A 443 24.32 10.05 -1.03
N TYR A 444 23.30 9.35 -0.51
CA TYR A 444 21.97 9.93 -0.32
C TYR A 444 22.03 11.08 0.71
N PRO A 445 21.40 12.23 0.44
CA PRO A 445 21.51 13.40 1.32
C PRO A 445 20.85 13.16 2.69
N ASN A 446 21.32 13.92 3.69
CA ASN A 446 20.75 13.93 5.05
C ASN A 446 20.79 12.59 5.80
N ARG A 447 21.61 11.63 5.36
CA ARG A 447 21.82 10.38 6.09
C ARG A 447 22.41 10.63 7.48
N LEU A 448 21.91 9.94 8.51
CA LEU A 448 22.54 9.92 9.84
C LEU A 448 23.58 8.81 9.96
N PHE A 449 23.39 7.72 9.23
CA PHE A 449 24.29 6.58 9.21
C PHE A 449 25.00 6.43 7.87
N THR A 450 26.29 6.11 7.89
CA THR A 450 27.02 5.57 6.74
C THR A 450 26.92 4.04 6.75
N ASN A 451 27.31 3.39 5.65
CA ASN A 451 27.30 1.93 5.57
C ASN A 451 28.19 1.29 6.67
N ASP A 452 29.27 1.96 7.08
CA ASP A 452 30.17 1.51 8.16
C ASP A 452 29.61 1.76 9.57
N SER A 453 28.68 2.71 9.73
CA SER A 453 28.12 3.09 11.03
C SER A 453 26.72 2.53 11.28
N LEU A 454 26.15 1.78 10.33
CA LEU A 454 24.84 1.15 10.49
C LEU A 454 24.79 0.22 11.72
N PRO A 455 23.64 0.14 12.42
CA PRO A 455 23.51 -0.70 13.61
C PRO A 455 23.90 -2.15 13.35
N GLN A 456 24.70 -2.71 14.26
CA GLN A 456 25.12 -4.11 14.25
C GLN A 456 24.13 -5.03 15.00
N GLU A 457 23.10 -4.42 15.59
CA GLU A 457 22.01 -5.07 16.29
C GLU A 457 20.69 -4.69 15.61
N ASP A 458 19.77 -5.65 15.59
CA ASP A 458 18.45 -5.47 15.00
C ASP A 458 17.63 -4.45 15.82
N GLN A 459 16.85 -3.62 15.13
CA GLN A 459 15.93 -2.67 15.76
C GLN A 459 14.50 -3.21 15.59
N PRO A 460 13.78 -3.53 16.68
CA PRO A 460 12.43 -4.09 16.57
C PRO A 460 11.45 -3.14 15.90
N SER A 461 10.30 -3.68 15.49
CA SER A 461 9.18 -2.83 15.05
C SER A 461 8.72 -1.91 16.18
N ALA A 462 8.13 -0.76 15.84
CA ALA A 462 7.56 0.17 16.79
C ALA A 462 6.21 0.70 16.31
N LEU A 463 5.30 0.95 17.24
CA LEU A 463 4.07 1.73 17.03
C LEU A 463 4.23 3.07 17.74
N VAL A 464 4.06 4.16 17.01
CA VAL A 464 4.38 5.51 17.47
C VAL A 464 3.13 6.37 17.42
N HIS A 465 2.89 7.18 18.45
CA HIS A 465 1.84 8.19 18.49
C HIS A 465 2.44 9.60 18.32
N MET A 466 2.03 10.27 17.25
CA MET A 466 2.39 11.66 16.97
C MET A 466 1.24 12.60 17.35
N ASP A 467 1.57 13.60 18.18
CA ASP A 467 0.75 14.80 18.39
C ASP A 467 1.09 15.82 17.29
N CYS A 468 0.16 16.02 16.37
CA CYS A 468 0.33 16.84 15.18
C CYS A 468 0.40 18.33 15.51
N GLN A 469 -0.28 18.78 16.57
CA GLN A 469 -0.27 20.18 16.99
C GLN A 469 1.07 20.55 17.61
N LYS A 470 1.61 19.68 18.47
CA LYS A 470 2.92 19.86 19.11
C LYS A 470 4.08 19.51 18.20
N MET A 471 3.83 18.76 17.13
CA MET A 471 4.85 18.13 16.30
C MET A 471 5.86 17.33 17.15
N ALA A 472 5.32 16.38 17.93
CA ALA A 472 6.11 15.55 18.83
C ALA A 472 5.58 14.12 18.87
N VAL A 473 6.50 13.16 19.10
CA VAL A 473 6.11 11.83 19.56
C VAL A 473 5.71 11.94 21.03
N THR A 474 4.47 11.63 21.34
CA THR A 474 3.93 11.70 22.70
C THR A 474 3.87 10.35 23.39
N ASP A 475 3.86 9.26 22.62
CA ASP A 475 3.86 7.89 23.13
C ASP A 475 4.38 6.92 22.09
N ALA A 476 4.87 5.75 22.53
CA ALA A 476 5.33 4.69 21.65
C ALA A 476 5.36 3.34 22.35
N TYR A 477 5.30 2.28 21.56
CA TYR A 477 5.55 0.91 22.00
C TYR A 477 6.54 0.22 21.06
N GLN A 478 7.62 -0.31 21.61
CA GLN A 478 8.58 -1.11 20.87
C GLN A 478 8.25 -2.59 21.04
N PHE A 479 8.14 -3.31 19.93
CA PHE A 479 7.72 -4.70 19.91
C PHE A 479 8.87 -5.66 20.27
N PRO A 480 8.57 -6.92 20.63
CA PRO A 480 9.60 -7.95 20.76
C PRO A 480 10.42 -8.14 19.47
N ALA A 481 11.71 -8.44 19.62
CA ALA A 481 12.65 -8.60 18.49
C ALA A 481 12.28 -9.73 17.51
N ASP A 482 11.51 -10.72 17.97
CA ASP A 482 11.09 -11.88 17.18
C ASP A 482 9.88 -11.63 16.27
N CYS A 483 9.37 -10.40 16.24
CA CYS A 483 8.19 -10.08 15.47
C CYS A 483 8.42 -8.96 14.46
N VAL A 484 7.47 -8.90 13.52
CA VAL A 484 7.28 -7.84 12.56
C VAL A 484 5.85 -7.35 12.72
N MET A 485 5.69 -6.09 13.08
CA MET A 485 4.40 -5.41 13.13
C MET A 485 4.18 -4.60 11.86
N ARG A 486 2.97 -4.71 11.30
CA ARG A 486 2.51 -3.92 10.16
C ARG A 486 1.05 -3.52 10.34
N THR A 487 0.57 -2.67 9.43
CA THR A 487 -0.87 -2.43 9.21
C THR A 487 -1.60 -1.96 10.48
N PRO A 488 -1.18 -0.84 11.09
CA PRO A 488 -1.95 -0.22 12.15
C PRO A 488 -3.30 0.29 11.61
N GLN A 489 -4.34 0.26 12.43
CA GLN A 489 -5.65 0.84 12.14
C GLN A 489 -6.26 1.43 13.40
N PHE A 490 -6.69 2.70 13.34
CA PHE A 490 -7.44 3.32 14.42
C PHE A 490 -8.91 2.86 14.37
N MET A 491 -9.44 2.46 15.53
CA MET A 491 -10.81 2.01 15.74
C MET A 491 -11.46 2.91 16.78
N SER A 492 -12.47 3.67 16.36
CA SER A 492 -13.09 4.66 17.25
C SER A 492 -13.96 3.98 18.30
N ARG A 493 -13.92 4.48 19.54
CA ARG A 493 -14.88 4.05 20.57
C ARG A 493 -16.30 4.45 20.14
N PRO A 494 -17.33 3.62 20.40
CA PRO A 494 -18.71 3.97 20.06
C PRO A 494 -19.12 5.34 20.61
N GLY A 495 -19.64 6.19 19.73
CA GLY A 495 -20.07 7.56 20.06
C GLY A 495 -18.96 8.59 20.24
N SER A 496 -17.68 8.20 20.08
CA SER A 496 -16.56 9.13 20.16
C SER A 496 -16.21 9.76 18.81
N TYR A 497 -15.88 11.04 18.85
CA TYR A 497 -15.40 11.82 17.71
C TYR A 497 -13.95 12.27 17.86
N ALA A 498 -13.32 12.03 19.01
CA ALA A 498 -11.93 12.39 19.25
C ALA A 498 -10.99 11.49 18.43
N GLN A 499 -9.86 12.03 18.00
CA GLN A 499 -8.89 11.31 17.16
C GLN A 499 -7.98 10.35 17.94
N ASP A 500 -8.01 10.40 19.27
CA ASP A 500 -7.25 9.55 20.19
C ASP A 500 -8.13 8.69 21.11
N ASP A 501 -9.45 8.83 21.08
CA ASP A 501 -10.37 8.06 21.93
C ASP A 501 -10.87 6.79 21.23
N GLY A 502 -10.08 5.75 21.37
CA GLY A 502 -10.36 4.47 20.74
C GLY A 502 -9.23 3.49 20.96
N TYR A 503 -9.04 2.63 19.98
CA TYR A 503 -8.08 1.55 20.01
C TYR A 503 -7.24 1.57 18.73
N VAL A 504 -6.00 1.07 18.82
CA VAL A 504 -5.18 0.80 17.63
C VAL A 504 -5.05 -0.71 17.47
N PHE A 505 -5.52 -1.21 16.33
CA PHE A 505 -5.28 -2.56 15.86
C PHE A 505 -3.93 -2.62 15.13
N THR A 506 -3.18 -3.72 15.26
CA THR A 506 -2.04 -4.02 14.39
C THR A 506 -1.98 -5.51 14.04
N ALA A 507 -1.57 -5.83 12.81
CA ALA A 507 -1.25 -7.20 12.40
C ALA A 507 0.22 -7.50 12.72
N VAL A 508 0.46 -8.61 13.42
CA VAL A 508 1.80 -8.99 13.90
C VAL A 508 2.13 -10.39 13.43
N VAL A 509 3.32 -10.56 12.87
CA VAL A 509 3.90 -11.88 12.60
C VAL A 509 5.03 -12.11 13.58
N ARG A 510 4.97 -13.20 14.33
CA ARG A 510 5.97 -13.62 15.32
C ARG A 510 6.68 -14.88 14.86
N LYS A 511 7.97 -14.97 15.20
CA LYS A 511 8.74 -16.19 15.05
C LYS A 511 8.42 -17.15 16.19
N GLU A 512 8.28 -16.60 17.40
CA GLU A 512 7.90 -17.34 18.59
C GLU A 512 6.47 -16.92 19.00
N PRO A 513 5.44 -17.73 18.66
CA PRO A 513 4.06 -17.40 18.99
C PRO A 513 3.87 -17.10 20.49
N THR A 514 2.98 -16.17 20.82
CA THR A 514 2.67 -15.75 22.21
C THR A 514 2.30 -16.95 23.09
N ASN A 515 1.64 -17.95 22.53
CA ASN A 515 1.40 -19.24 23.17
C ASN A 515 1.23 -20.35 22.12
N THR A 516 1.00 -21.59 22.57
CA THR A 516 0.87 -22.78 21.70
C THR A 516 -0.47 -22.90 20.96
N ILE A 517 -1.43 -21.99 21.19
CA ILE A 517 -2.75 -22.00 20.53
C ILE A 517 -2.65 -21.30 19.15
N GLY A 518 -1.80 -20.27 19.06
CA GLY A 518 -1.56 -19.53 17.82
C GLY A 518 -0.51 -20.19 16.91
N ASN A 519 -0.37 -19.63 15.71
CA ASN A 519 0.66 -20.00 14.71
C ASN A 519 1.70 -18.87 14.52
N GLY A 520 1.69 -17.86 15.39
CA GLY A 520 2.54 -16.66 15.29
C GLY A 520 1.93 -15.53 14.45
N LYS A 521 0.76 -15.72 13.83
CA LYS A 521 -0.01 -14.67 13.17
C LYS A 521 -1.03 -14.11 14.15
N GLU A 522 -0.76 -12.91 14.64
CA GLU A 522 -1.42 -12.36 15.81
C GLU A 522 -1.99 -10.97 15.52
N ILE A 523 -3.04 -10.64 16.27
CA ILE A 523 -3.68 -9.34 16.25
C ILE A 523 -3.47 -8.70 17.61
N TRP A 524 -2.81 -7.55 17.62
CA TRP A 524 -2.49 -6.82 18.85
C TRP A 524 -3.36 -5.56 18.93
N ILE A 525 -3.99 -5.36 20.09
CA ILE A 525 -4.90 -4.24 20.34
C ILE A 525 -4.30 -3.34 21.42
N PHE A 526 -4.15 -2.06 21.12
CA PHE A 526 -3.63 -1.04 22.03
C PHE A 526 -4.71 -0.03 22.40
N ASP A 527 -4.59 0.57 23.59
CA ASP A 527 -5.28 1.82 23.92
C ASP A 527 -4.63 2.95 23.13
N ALA A 528 -5.40 3.69 22.34
CA ALA A 528 -4.89 4.77 21.54
C ALA A 528 -4.28 5.92 22.39
N LYS A 529 -4.66 6.04 23.67
CA LYS A 529 -4.12 7.07 24.59
C LYS A 529 -2.88 6.64 25.35
N ASN A 530 -2.54 5.36 25.33
CA ASN A 530 -1.45 4.80 26.13
C ASN A 530 -0.90 3.55 25.44
N LEU A 531 -0.03 3.77 24.45
CA LEU A 531 0.73 2.73 23.76
C LEU A 531 1.79 2.12 24.69
N SER A 532 2.48 2.92 25.49
CA SER A 532 3.61 2.48 26.31
C SER A 532 3.25 1.45 27.39
N GLN A 533 1.97 1.37 27.82
CA GLN A 533 1.52 0.28 28.69
C GLN A 533 1.54 -1.11 28.03
N GLY A 534 1.68 -1.16 26.70
CA GLY A 534 1.63 -2.37 25.90
C GLY A 534 0.22 -2.73 25.41
N PRO A 535 0.08 -3.87 24.71
CA PRO A 535 -1.20 -4.29 24.16
C PRO A 535 -2.19 -4.63 25.29
N LEU A 536 -3.42 -4.13 25.17
CA LEU A 536 -4.55 -4.52 26.02
C LEU A 536 -4.91 -5.99 25.80
N ALA A 537 -4.85 -6.45 24.54
CA ALA A 537 -5.13 -7.82 24.16
C ALA A 537 -4.24 -8.26 22.99
N ILE A 538 -3.85 -9.53 23.02
CA ILE A 538 -3.28 -10.23 21.86
C ILE A 538 -4.23 -11.36 21.50
N LEU A 539 -4.63 -11.43 20.24
CA LEU A 539 -5.58 -12.41 19.71
C LEU A 539 -4.90 -13.27 18.63
N GLY A 540 -5.30 -14.52 18.50
CA GLY A 540 -4.81 -15.39 17.42
C GLY A 540 -5.60 -16.68 17.27
N HIS A 541 -5.33 -17.39 16.17
CA HIS A 541 -5.99 -18.65 15.84
C HIS A 541 -5.09 -19.47 14.91
N SER A 542 -5.06 -20.80 15.07
CA SER A 542 -4.22 -21.67 14.24
C SER A 542 -4.54 -21.61 12.74
N GLN A 543 -5.78 -21.24 12.38
CA GLN A 543 -6.25 -21.06 11.00
C GLN A 543 -6.26 -19.60 10.51
N LEU A 544 -5.89 -18.63 11.35
CA LEU A 544 -5.62 -17.28 10.88
C LEU A 544 -4.18 -17.27 10.36
N ASN A 545 -3.98 -17.47 9.06
CA ASN A 545 -2.65 -17.63 8.48
C ASN A 545 -2.43 -16.66 7.32
N PHE A 546 -2.05 -15.43 7.66
CA PHE A 546 -1.77 -14.33 6.74
C PHE A 546 -0.25 -14.11 6.54
N ALA A 547 0.16 -13.56 5.40
CA ALA A 547 1.51 -13.24 4.97
C ALA A 547 1.84 -11.76 5.27
N THR A 548 2.49 -11.08 4.33
CA THR A 548 2.83 -9.66 4.46
C THR A 548 1.56 -8.83 4.27
N THR A 549 1.16 -8.08 5.29
CA THR A 549 -0.02 -7.21 5.25
C THR A 549 0.31 -5.81 4.71
N ASN A 550 -0.63 -5.21 3.99
CA ASN A 550 -0.53 -3.85 3.45
C ASN A 550 -1.40 -2.91 4.31
N HIS A 551 -2.52 -2.38 3.81
CA HIS A 551 -3.37 -1.46 4.58
C HIS A 551 -4.60 -2.13 5.17
N ALA A 552 -5.19 -1.43 6.14
CA ALA A 552 -6.42 -1.81 6.81
C ALA A 552 -7.48 -0.71 6.71
N LEU A 553 -8.70 -1.10 7.08
CA LEU A 553 -9.87 -0.25 7.17
C LEU A 553 -10.71 -0.72 8.35
N TRP A 554 -11.06 0.19 9.25
CA TRP A 554 -12.09 -0.06 10.26
C TRP A 554 -13.39 0.63 9.89
N VAL A 555 -14.51 -0.07 10.06
CA VAL A 555 -15.86 0.50 9.96
C VAL A 555 -16.71 0.09 11.17
N PRO A 556 -17.61 0.96 11.65
CA PRO A 556 -18.43 0.65 12.82
C PRO A 556 -19.43 -0.47 12.56
N GLU A 557 -19.94 -0.57 11.33
CA GLU A 557 -20.99 -1.52 10.95
C GLU A 557 -20.78 -1.99 9.50
N ILE A 558 -21.28 -3.18 9.21
CA ILE A 558 -21.38 -3.72 7.84
C ILE A 558 -22.80 -4.25 7.61
N GLY A 559 -23.23 -4.26 6.36
CA GLY A 559 -24.52 -4.80 5.95
C GLY A 559 -24.46 -5.32 4.51
N PRO A 560 -25.58 -5.85 4.00
CA PRO A 560 -25.65 -6.30 2.62
C PRO A 560 -25.44 -5.12 1.67
N ARG A 561 -24.74 -5.38 0.57
CA ARG A 561 -24.62 -4.41 -0.52
C ARG A 561 -25.99 -4.06 -1.11
N PRO A 562 -26.28 -2.77 -1.43
CA PRO A 562 -27.52 -2.37 -2.09
C PRO A 562 -27.72 -3.11 -3.43
N LEU A 563 -28.96 -3.55 -3.68
CA LEU A 563 -29.32 -4.32 -4.88
C LEU A 563 -29.19 -3.50 -6.18
N ASP A 564 -29.39 -2.20 -6.09
CA ASP A 564 -29.26 -1.22 -7.17
C ASP A 564 -27.88 -0.55 -7.21
N GLY A 565 -26.90 -1.06 -6.45
CA GLY A 565 -25.54 -0.56 -6.47
C GLY A 565 -24.86 -0.74 -7.83
N TYR A 566 -23.97 0.19 -8.18
CA TYR A 566 -23.22 0.26 -9.44
C TYR A 566 -22.71 -1.09 -9.97
N GLN A 567 -22.74 -1.26 -11.29
CA GLN A 567 -22.02 -2.35 -11.95
C GLN A 567 -21.36 -1.85 -13.23
N ALA A 568 -20.08 -2.17 -13.40
CA ALA A 568 -19.34 -1.85 -14.62
C ALA A 568 -19.77 -2.70 -15.83
N ASN A 569 -20.52 -3.79 -15.62
CA ASN A 569 -21.03 -4.68 -16.68
C ASN A 569 -19.95 -5.20 -17.65
N VAL A 570 -18.82 -5.67 -17.13
CA VAL A 570 -17.67 -6.17 -17.93
C VAL A 570 -17.89 -7.51 -18.62
N GLY A 571 -19.07 -8.12 -18.49
CA GLY A 571 -19.39 -9.39 -19.15
C GLY A 571 -19.29 -9.33 -20.67
N GLU A 572 -19.79 -8.26 -21.29
CA GLU A 572 -19.69 -8.07 -22.75
C GLU A 572 -18.24 -7.88 -23.21
N PHE A 573 -17.41 -7.21 -22.39
CA PHE A 573 -15.97 -7.07 -22.64
C PHE A 573 -15.29 -8.44 -22.78
N PHE A 574 -15.62 -9.39 -21.90
CA PHE A 574 -15.08 -10.75 -22.00
C PHE A 574 -15.71 -11.56 -23.15
N ARG A 575 -17.03 -11.48 -23.35
CA ARG A 575 -17.74 -12.21 -24.41
C ARG A 575 -17.28 -11.81 -25.82
N SER A 576 -16.97 -10.53 -26.04
CA SER A 576 -16.49 -10.04 -27.34
C SER A 576 -15.08 -10.53 -27.70
N ARG A 577 -14.28 -10.91 -26.70
CA ARG A 577 -12.89 -11.36 -26.87
C ARG A 577 -12.70 -12.87 -26.78
N VAL A 578 -13.64 -13.60 -26.15
CA VAL A 578 -13.53 -15.05 -25.88
C VAL A 578 -13.12 -15.87 -27.11
N SER A 579 -13.73 -15.60 -28.28
CA SER A 579 -13.46 -16.34 -29.53
C SER A 579 -12.04 -16.18 -30.05
N GLN A 580 -11.32 -15.14 -29.61
CA GLN A 580 -9.97 -14.79 -30.03
C GLN A 580 -8.88 -15.54 -29.24
N HIS A 581 -9.26 -16.30 -28.21
CA HIS A 581 -8.34 -17.05 -27.35
C HIS A 581 -8.35 -18.56 -27.61
N ARG A 582 -7.37 -19.27 -27.04
CA ARG A 582 -7.30 -20.73 -27.07
C ARG A 582 -8.38 -21.35 -26.19
N ARG A 583 -8.72 -22.61 -26.45
CA ARG A 583 -9.77 -23.34 -25.73
C ARG A 583 -9.63 -23.25 -24.20
N ALA A 584 -8.43 -23.48 -23.66
CA ALA A 584 -8.20 -23.41 -22.22
C ALA A 584 -8.56 -22.04 -21.61
N VAL A 585 -8.21 -20.94 -22.29
CA VAL A 585 -8.55 -19.58 -21.85
C VAL A 585 -10.06 -19.33 -21.96
N ARG A 586 -10.68 -19.81 -23.04
CA ARG A 586 -12.15 -19.72 -23.22
C ARG A 586 -12.90 -20.43 -22.11
N ASP A 587 -12.48 -21.66 -21.80
CA ASP A 587 -13.08 -22.47 -20.76
C ASP A 587 -13.03 -21.74 -19.40
N VAL A 588 -11.92 -21.06 -19.07
CA VAL A 588 -11.83 -20.25 -17.85
C VAL A 588 -12.74 -19.02 -17.90
N ILE A 589 -12.81 -18.31 -19.03
CA ILE A 589 -13.72 -17.17 -19.19
C ILE A 589 -15.17 -17.61 -18.96
N GLU A 590 -15.59 -18.69 -19.61
CA GLU A 590 -16.99 -19.16 -19.60
C GLU A 590 -17.38 -19.82 -18.27
N GLN A 591 -16.47 -20.56 -17.64
CA GLN A 591 -16.78 -21.37 -16.46
C GLN A 591 -16.43 -20.68 -15.13
N GLN A 592 -15.50 -19.71 -15.13
CA GLN A 592 -15.01 -19.09 -13.90
C GLN A 592 -15.25 -17.59 -13.83
N ILE A 593 -15.05 -16.85 -14.94
CA ILE A 593 -15.13 -15.39 -14.95
C ILE A 593 -16.57 -14.90 -15.19
N LEU A 594 -17.19 -15.29 -16.30
CA LEU A 594 -18.54 -14.84 -16.67
C LEU A 594 -19.62 -15.21 -15.63
N PRO A 595 -19.57 -16.34 -14.91
CA PRO A 595 -20.54 -16.61 -13.85
C PRO A 595 -20.45 -15.64 -12.66
N ARG A 596 -19.32 -14.95 -12.47
CA ARG A 596 -19.09 -14.03 -11.35
C ARG A 596 -19.21 -12.56 -11.76
N PHE A 597 -18.75 -12.20 -12.95
CA PHE A 597 -18.60 -10.82 -13.42
C PHE A 597 -19.37 -10.50 -14.71
N GLY A 598 -20.15 -11.47 -15.23
CA GLY A 598 -20.70 -11.47 -16.58
C GLY A 598 -22.14 -11.00 -16.72
#